data_AF-A0A1Y3N4F1-F1
#
_entry.id   AF-A0A1Y3N4F1-F1
#
_cell.length_a   1.000
_cell.length_b   1.000
_cell.length_c   1.000
_cell.angle_alpha   90.00
_cell.angle_beta   90.00
_cell.angle_gamma   90.00
#
_symmetry.space_group_name_H-M   'P 1'
#
loop_
_entity.id
_entity.type
_entity.pdbx_description
1 polymer ?
#
loop_
_entity_poly.entity_id
_entity_poly.type
_entity_poly.pdbx_seq_one_letter_code
_entity_poly.pdbx_strand_id
1 'polypeptide(L)'
;FSYFKYPILFNPVSKTRILHIDAMVQMSQEFEDAFVNHALVIHAQHFLQDSSSISNLEDNLKDVTCPYLVLEVRRAHLVEDVLNQISKKEKDLKKPLKVKFVGGGEEGMDQGGVQKEFFQIITAQLLDQQYGMFTYDTETRYSWINGASLESEKHFELVGIVIGLALYNGVILAVNFPRLMYKRLLDEEPTLEDIKLAFPALGKGLEQMLNWTDGDVGDIFMRSFQISYEVYGQVKTYNLVENGENILVTNENRE
;
A
#
# COMPACT_ATOMS: atom_id res chain seq x y z
N PHE A 1 21.04 10.50 -9.35
CA PHE A 1 20.62 11.86 -8.91
C PHE A 1 19.14 11.77 -8.60
N SER A 2 18.70 11.95 -7.35
CA SER A 2 17.26 11.88 -7.03
C SER A 2 16.64 13.25 -7.30
N TYR A 3 15.73 13.32 -8.28
CA TYR A 3 15.01 14.56 -8.66
C TYR A 3 14.25 15.20 -7.49
N PHE A 4 13.98 14.41 -6.43
CA PHE A 4 13.19 14.84 -5.26
C PHE A 4 14.05 15.21 -4.05
N LYS A 5 15.37 15.03 -4.11
CA LYS A 5 16.29 15.34 -3.00
C LYS A 5 16.28 16.83 -2.60
N TYR A 6 15.89 17.71 -3.52
CA TYR A 6 15.79 19.15 -3.28
C TYR A 6 14.37 19.63 -3.58
N PRO A 7 13.49 19.72 -2.55
CA PRO A 7 12.07 19.98 -2.75
C PRO A 7 11.73 21.26 -3.50
N ILE A 8 12.60 22.27 -3.44
CA ILE A 8 12.44 23.60 -4.05
C ILE A 8 12.68 23.61 -5.57
N LEU A 9 13.43 22.65 -6.11
CA LEU A 9 13.81 22.67 -7.53
C LEU A 9 12.62 22.49 -8.48
N PHE A 10 11.61 21.74 -8.05
CA PHE A 10 10.45 21.42 -8.89
C PHE A 10 9.15 21.62 -8.10
N ASN A 11 8.18 22.28 -8.74
CA ASN A 11 6.82 22.34 -8.21
C ASN A 11 6.13 20.96 -8.27
N PRO A 12 5.01 20.74 -7.56
CA PRO A 12 4.31 19.46 -7.54
C PRO A 12 3.90 18.93 -8.93
N VAL A 13 3.54 19.81 -9.86
CA VAL A 13 3.15 19.43 -11.24
C VAL A 13 4.34 18.87 -11.99
N SER A 14 5.49 19.54 -11.93
CA SER A 14 6.74 19.06 -12.54
C SER A 14 7.21 17.75 -11.93
N LYS A 15 7.11 17.60 -10.60
CA LYS A 15 7.42 16.35 -9.89
C LYS A 15 6.58 15.19 -10.39
N THR A 16 5.27 15.40 -10.53
CA THR A 16 4.34 14.40 -11.05
C THR A 16 4.69 13.99 -12.48
N ARG A 17 5.02 14.96 -13.35
CA ARG A 17 5.44 14.68 -14.73
C ARG A 17 6.75 13.88 -14.79
N ILE A 18 7.73 14.24 -13.96
CA ILE A 18 9.00 13.50 -13.88
C ILE A 18 8.76 12.05 -13.45
N LEU A 19 7.96 11.82 -12.40
CA LEU A 19 7.60 10.46 -11.96
C LEU A 19 6.92 9.67 -13.07
N HIS A 20 5.99 10.30 -13.79
CA HIS A 20 5.28 9.64 -14.88
C HIS A 20 6.21 9.28 -16.04
N ILE A 21 7.11 10.18 -16.44
CA ILE A 21 8.09 9.92 -17.50
C ILE A 21 9.04 8.79 -17.09
N ASP A 22 9.55 8.83 -15.84
CA ASP A 22 10.42 7.78 -15.31
C ASP A 22 9.73 6.40 -15.32
N ALA A 23 8.46 6.35 -14.89
CA ALA A 23 7.67 5.13 -14.95
C ALA A 23 7.45 4.62 -16.39
N MET A 24 7.14 5.51 -17.34
CA MET A 24 7.01 5.14 -18.75
C MET A 24 8.31 4.58 -19.34
N VAL A 25 9.46 5.17 -19.00
CA VAL A 25 10.77 4.68 -19.45
C VAL A 25 11.06 3.29 -18.89
N GLN A 26 10.86 3.08 -17.58
CA GLN A 26 11.03 1.78 -16.95
C GLN A 26 10.10 0.72 -17.56
N MET A 27 8.82 1.05 -17.77
CA MET A 27 7.86 0.13 -18.42
C MET A 27 8.29 -0.24 -19.85
N SER A 28 8.83 0.72 -20.62
CA SER A 28 9.31 0.46 -21.98
C SER A 28 10.49 -0.50 -21.99
N GLN A 29 11.43 -0.33 -21.06
CA GLN A 29 12.59 -1.22 -20.91
C GLN A 29 12.15 -2.64 -20.55
N GLU A 30 11.30 -2.79 -19.54
CA GLU A 30 10.75 -4.10 -19.14
C GLU A 30 9.95 -4.78 -20.26
N PHE A 31 9.22 -4.00 -21.06
CA PHE A 31 8.51 -4.50 -22.23
C PHE A 31 9.47 -5.02 -23.30
N GLU A 32 10.50 -4.23 -23.65
CA GLU A 32 11.51 -4.60 -24.64
C GLU A 32 12.29 -5.85 -24.21
N ASP A 33 12.74 -5.91 -22.96
CA ASP A 33 13.46 -7.06 -22.42
C ASP A 33 12.61 -8.34 -22.44
N ALA A 34 11.35 -8.24 -22.01
CA ALA A 34 10.42 -9.36 -22.06
C ALA A 34 10.12 -9.79 -23.51
N PHE A 35 10.01 -8.86 -24.44
CA PHE A 35 9.80 -9.15 -25.87
C PHE A 35 11.00 -9.88 -26.49
N VAL A 36 12.23 -9.44 -26.19
CA VAL A 36 13.46 -10.11 -26.65
C VAL A 36 13.55 -11.51 -26.06
N ASN A 37 13.30 -11.66 -24.75
CA ASN A 37 13.27 -12.96 -24.09
C ASN A 37 12.23 -13.90 -24.71
N HIS A 38 11.03 -13.39 -25.03
CA HIS A 38 10.00 -14.16 -25.73
C HIS A 38 10.48 -14.66 -27.10
N ALA A 39 11.07 -13.78 -27.91
CA ALA A 39 11.57 -14.15 -29.23
C ALA A 39 12.68 -15.23 -29.15
N LEU A 40 13.58 -15.12 -28.16
CA LEU A 40 14.62 -16.12 -27.91
C LEU A 40 14.04 -17.48 -27.50
N VAL A 41 13.04 -17.49 -26.61
CA VAL A 41 12.36 -18.71 -26.18
C VAL A 41 11.68 -19.40 -27.37
N ILE A 42 10.94 -18.65 -28.20
CA ILE A 42 10.30 -19.20 -29.41
C ILE A 42 11.36 -19.78 -30.38
N HIS A 43 12.47 -19.08 -30.59
CA HIS A 43 13.52 -19.56 -31.47
C HIS A 43 14.16 -20.85 -30.95
N ALA A 44 14.42 -20.93 -29.65
CA ALA A 44 14.91 -22.15 -28.99
C ALA A 44 13.90 -23.30 -29.10
N GLN A 45 12.60 -23.03 -28.97
CA GLN A 45 11.56 -24.04 -29.16
C GLN A 45 11.54 -24.62 -30.58
N HIS A 46 11.63 -23.77 -31.61
CA HIS A 46 11.72 -24.22 -33.00
C HIS A 46 12.94 -25.12 -33.24
N PHE A 47 14.04 -24.89 -32.54
CA PHE A 47 15.22 -25.75 -32.61
C PHE A 47 15.05 -27.09 -31.88
N LEU A 48 14.17 -27.17 -30.87
CA LEU A 48 13.94 -28.35 -30.03
C LEU A 48 12.74 -29.22 -30.47
N GLN A 49 12.15 -28.97 -31.64
CA GLN A 49 10.87 -29.53 -32.12
C GLN A 49 10.80 -31.05 -32.39
N ASP A 50 11.73 -31.87 -31.87
CA ASP A 50 11.76 -33.33 -32.08
C ASP A 50 11.12 -34.17 -30.94
N SER A 51 10.33 -33.59 -30.03
CA SER A 51 9.69 -34.39 -28.96
C SER A 51 8.24 -34.00 -28.65
N SER A 52 7.38 -35.02 -28.60
CA SER A 52 5.91 -34.96 -28.57
C SER A 52 5.31 -34.64 -27.19
N SER A 53 5.93 -33.76 -26.39
CA SER A 53 5.51 -33.50 -24.99
C SER A 53 5.52 -32.02 -24.59
N ILE A 54 5.00 -31.13 -25.44
CA ILE A 54 5.23 -29.67 -25.31
C ILE A 54 4.01 -28.84 -24.83
N SER A 55 2.79 -29.38 -24.77
CA SER A 55 1.60 -28.57 -24.44
C SER A 55 1.65 -27.88 -23.08
N ASN A 56 2.13 -28.56 -22.03
CA ASN A 56 2.25 -27.98 -20.68
C ASN A 56 3.45 -27.03 -20.54
N LEU A 57 4.47 -27.15 -21.39
CA LEU A 57 5.62 -26.24 -21.44
C LEU A 57 5.22 -24.92 -22.10
N GLU A 58 4.37 -24.96 -23.13
CA GLU A 58 3.90 -23.77 -23.84
C GLU A 58 3.17 -22.77 -22.94
N ASP A 59 2.27 -23.23 -22.08
CA ASP A 59 1.48 -22.34 -21.23
C ASP A 59 2.34 -21.71 -20.11
N ASN A 60 3.25 -22.48 -19.50
CA ASN A 60 4.21 -21.93 -18.53
C ASN A 60 5.19 -20.94 -19.18
N LEU A 61 5.60 -21.19 -20.43
CA LEU A 61 6.51 -20.31 -21.16
C LEU A 61 5.82 -19.03 -21.63
N LYS A 62 4.53 -19.06 -21.99
CA LYS A 62 3.75 -17.86 -22.31
C LYS A 62 3.68 -16.89 -21.13
N ASP A 63 3.50 -17.41 -19.91
CA ASP A 63 3.47 -16.57 -18.71
C ASP A 63 4.84 -15.95 -18.42
N VAL A 64 5.92 -16.72 -18.52
CA VAL A 64 7.30 -16.22 -18.27
C VAL A 64 7.74 -15.17 -19.28
N THR A 65 7.24 -15.26 -20.51
CA THR A 65 7.64 -14.39 -21.62
C THR A 65 6.62 -13.29 -21.92
N CYS A 66 5.57 -13.17 -21.11
CA CYS A 66 4.57 -12.12 -21.29
C CYS A 66 5.23 -10.74 -21.07
N PRO A 67 5.11 -9.81 -22.04
CA PRO A 67 5.71 -8.48 -21.92
C PRO A 67 4.86 -7.50 -21.09
N TYR A 68 3.74 -7.97 -20.55
CA TYR A 68 2.84 -7.21 -19.71
C TYR A 68 2.66 -7.90 -18.37
N LEU A 69 2.41 -7.12 -17.33
CA LEU A 69 1.79 -7.64 -16.12
C LEU A 69 0.30 -7.79 -16.39
N VAL A 70 -0.15 -9.00 -16.73
CA VAL A 70 -1.57 -9.28 -16.98
C VAL A 70 -2.23 -9.74 -15.68
N LEU A 71 -3.27 -9.05 -15.24
CA LEU A 71 -4.15 -9.43 -14.14
C LEU A 71 -5.52 -9.81 -14.67
N GLU A 72 -5.90 -11.07 -14.51
CA GLU A 72 -7.21 -11.59 -14.92
C GLU A 72 -8.07 -11.79 -13.68
N VAL A 73 -9.08 -10.95 -13.47
CA VAL A 73 -9.75 -10.84 -12.17
C VAL A 73 -11.27 -10.98 -12.32
N ARG A 74 -11.89 -11.65 -11.37
CA ARG A 74 -13.35 -11.75 -11.27
C ARG A 74 -13.85 -10.67 -10.33
N ARG A 75 -14.87 -9.91 -10.75
CA ARG A 75 -15.45 -8.83 -9.94
C ARG A 75 -15.84 -9.29 -8.53
N ALA A 76 -16.35 -10.51 -8.41
CA ALA A 76 -16.79 -11.10 -7.15
C ALA A 76 -15.66 -11.59 -6.23
N HIS A 77 -14.44 -11.79 -6.75
CA HIS A 77 -13.29 -12.35 -6.01
C HIS A 77 -12.03 -11.49 -6.23
N LEU A 78 -12.21 -10.17 -6.33
CA LEU A 78 -11.18 -9.26 -6.83
C LEU A 78 -9.89 -9.31 -6.00
N VAL A 79 -10.00 -9.19 -4.67
CA VAL A 79 -8.82 -9.18 -3.78
C VAL A 79 -8.08 -10.53 -3.83
N GLU A 80 -8.81 -11.64 -3.75
CA GLU A 80 -8.23 -12.99 -3.79
C GLU A 80 -7.51 -13.25 -5.13
N ASP A 81 -8.15 -12.91 -6.25
CA ASP A 81 -7.59 -13.11 -7.60
C ASP A 81 -6.30 -12.29 -7.79
N VAL A 82 -6.27 -11.05 -7.29
CA VAL A 82 -5.07 -10.22 -7.38
C VAL A 82 -3.97 -10.73 -6.46
N LEU A 83 -4.28 -11.07 -5.20
CA LEU A 83 -3.30 -11.57 -4.24
C LEU A 83 -2.60 -12.83 -4.77
N ASN A 84 -3.38 -13.78 -5.31
CA ASN A 84 -2.87 -15.03 -5.86
C ASN A 84 -2.03 -14.85 -7.13
N GLN A 85 -2.31 -13.83 -7.94
CA GLN A 85 -1.55 -13.54 -9.16
C GLN A 85 -0.28 -12.75 -8.87
N ILE A 86 -0.36 -11.71 -8.02
CA ILE A 86 0.77 -10.85 -7.67
C ILE A 86 1.87 -11.65 -6.97
N SER A 87 1.52 -12.52 -6.02
CA SER A 87 2.49 -13.40 -5.34
C SER A 87 3.26 -14.34 -6.28
N LYS A 88 2.76 -14.58 -7.51
CA LYS A 88 3.46 -15.37 -8.54
C LYS A 88 4.21 -14.50 -9.55
N LYS A 89 3.88 -13.21 -9.62
CA LYS A 89 4.33 -12.24 -10.64
C LYS A 89 5.11 -11.07 -10.03
N GLU A 90 5.71 -11.24 -8.85
CA GLU A 90 6.46 -10.18 -8.15
C GLU A 90 7.57 -9.55 -9.00
N LYS A 91 8.23 -10.36 -9.85
CA LYS A 91 9.28 -9.90 -10.77
C LYS A 91 8.74 -9.05 -11.92
N ASP A 92 7.44 -9.14 -12.21
CA ASP A 92 6.79 -8.50 -13.35
C ASP A 92 6.10 -7.18 -12.95
N LEU A 93 6.16 -6.76 -11.68
CA LEU A 93 5.47 -5.56 -11.18
C LEU A 93 5.87 -4.25 -11.88
N LYS A 94 7.00 -4.25 -12.58
CA LYS A 94 7.50 -3.11 -13.36
C LYS A 94 7.14 -3.16 -14.84
N LYS A 95 6.60 -4.28 -15.35
CA LYS A 95 6.06 -4.39 -16.70
C LYS A 95 4.79 -3.53 -16.84
N PRO A 96 4.45 -3.07 -18.05
CA PRO A 96 3.20 -2.35 -18.26
C PRO A 96 1.99 -3.21 -17.85
N LEU A 97 1.09 -2.63 -17.05
CA LEU A 97 -0.08 -3.32 -16.52
C LEU A 97 -1.16 -3.51 -17.59
N LYS A 98 -1.81 -4.67 -17.58
CA LYS A 98 -3.06 -4.93 -18.29
C LYS A 98 -4.03 -5.64 -17.37
N VAL A 99 -5.24 -5.11 -17.24
CA VAL A 99 -6.30 -5.74 -16.44
C VAL A 99 -7.38 -6.28 -17.35
N LYS A 100 -7.84 -7.51 -17.06
CA LYS A 100 -8.96 -8.14 -17.74
C LYS A 100 -9.98 -8.60 -16.70
N PHE A 101 -11.21 -8.14 -16.80
CA PHE A 101 -12.31 -8.71 -16.01
C PHE A 101 -12.79 -10.00 -16.69
N VAL A 102 -12.81 -11.11 -15.95
CA VAL A 102 -13.17 -12.44 -16.49
C VAL A 102 -14.40 -13.02 -15.79
N GLY A 103 -15.06 -14.00 -16.44
CA GLY A 103 -16.16 -14.76 -15.85
C GLY A 103 -17.55 -14.11 -15.90
N GLY A 104 -17.70 -12.98 -16.59
CA GLY A 104 -18.99 -12.24 -16.72
C GLY A 104 -19.46 -11.98 -18.16
N GLY A 105 -18.79 -12.56 -19.18
CA GLY A 105 -19.04 -12.24 -20.59
C GLY A 105 -18.47 -10.88 -21.04
N GLU A 106 -17.68 -10.22 -20.18
CA GLU A 106 -17.01 -8.94 -20.47
C GLU A 106 -15.69 -9.19 -21.21
N GLU A 107 -15.70 -9.19 -22.55
CA GLU A 107 -14.46 -9.11 -23.35
C GLU A 107 -14.12 -7.64 -23.63
N GLY A 108 -13.64 -6.94 -22.59
CA GLY A 108 -13.14 -5.58 -22.72
C GLY A 108 -11.63 -5.57 -22.98
N MET A 109 -11.19 -5.20 -24.19
CA MET A 109 -9.78 -4.88 -24.45
C MET A 109 -9.47 -3.45 -23.98
N ASP A 110 -8.46 -3.32 -23.14
CA ASP A 110 -8.14 -2.11 -22.37
C ASP A 110 -7.79 -0.88 -23.25
N GLN A 111 -8.52 0.23 -23.07
CA GLN A 111 -8.17 1.58 -23.54
C GLN A 111 -8.03 2.58 -22.36
N GLY A 112 -7.64 2.09 -21.18
CA GLY A 112 -7.36 2.90 -19.97
C GLY A 112 -8.55 3.11 -19.03
N GLY A 113 -9.78 2.83 -19.47
CA GLY A 113 -10.97 2.83 -18.60
C GLY A 113 -10.96 1.66 -17.59
N VAL A 114 -10.53 0.48 -18.04
CA VAL A 114 -10.54 -0.76 -17.26
C VAL A 114 -9.56 -0.67 -16.09
N GLN A 115 -8.36 -0.09 -16.29
CA GLN A 115 -7.39 0.09 -15.21
C GLN A 115 -7.90 1.04 -14.13
N LYS A 116 -8.51 2.16 -14.52
CA LYS A 116 -9.06 3.11 -13.56
C LYS A 116 -10.17 2.47 -12.72
N GLU A 117 -11.08 1.76 -13.37
CA GLU A 117 -12.13 1.01 -12.70
C GLU A 117 -11.55 -0.04 -11.75
N PHE A 118 -10.57 -0.83 -12.21
CA PHE A 118 -9.88 -1.82 -11.40
C PHE A 118 -9.33 -1.22 -10.10
N PHE A 119 -8.53 -0.15 -10.23
CA PHE A 119 -7.94 0.54 -9.08
C PHE A 119 -8.99 1.13 -8.15
N GLN A 120 -10.07 1.70 -8.70
CA GLN A 120 -11.18 2.21 -7.89
C GLN A 120 -11.84 1.11 -7.06
N ILE A 121 -12.19 -0.02 -7.67
CA ILE A 121 -12.92 -1.10 -6.99
C ILE A 121 -12.01 -1.79 -5.96
N ILE A 122 -10.77 -2.14 -6.32
CA ILE A 122 -9.88 -2.85 -5.39
C ILE A 122 -9.48 -1.97 -4.21
N THR A 123 -9.18 -0.70 -4.43
CA THR A 123 -8.86 0.23 -3.33
C THR A 123 -10.08 0.45 -2.43
N ALA A 124 -11.28 0.58 -2.99
CA ALA A 124 -12.50 0.70 -2.20
C ALA A 124 -12.74 -0.54 -1.32
N GLN A 125 -12.56 -1.75 -1.86
CA GLN A 125 -12.71 -2.99 -1.08
C GLN A 125 -11.66 -3.11 0.04
N LEU A 126 -10.38 -2.86 -0.28
CA LEU A 126 -9.29 -3.00 0.70
C LEU A 126 -9.36 -1.98 1.84
N LEU A 127 -9.91 -0.78 1.58
CA LEU A 127 -10.08 0.28 2.59
C LEU A 127 -11.47 0.26 3.26
N ASP A 128 -12.36 -0.66 2.86
CA ASP A 128 -13.66 -0.80 3.49
C ASP A 128 -13.49 -1.28 4.94
N GLN A 129 -14.17 -0.61 5.88
CA GLN A 129 -14.12 -0.97 7.29
C GLN A 129 -14.66 -2.39 7.55
N GLN A 130 -15.58 -2.88 6.72
CA GLN A 130 -16.12 -4.23 6.78
C GLN A 130 -15.09 -5.28 6.34
N TYR A 131 -14.13 -4.91 5.48
CA TYR A 131 -13.01 -5.78 5.14
C TYR A 131 -12.04 -5.93 6.33
N GLY A 132 -12.00 -4.95 7.23
CA GLY A 132 -11.35 -5.08 8.54
C GLY A 132 -9.86 -4.73 8.58
N MET A 133 -9.26 -4.35 7.45
CA MET A 133 -7.86 -3.92 7.39
C MET A 133 -7.64 -2.46 7.83
N PHE A 134 -8.63 -1.60 7.59
CA PHE A 134 -8.56 -0.18 7.89
C PHE A 134 -9.78 0.26 8.70
N THR A 135 -9.57 1.24 9.57
CA THR A 135 -10.62 2.01 10.21
C THR A 135 -10.76 3.35 9.51
N TYR A 136 -11.99 3.87 9.42
CA TYR A 136 -12.26 5.18 8.85
C TYR A 136 -12.71 6.15 9.94
N ASP A 137 -12.01 7.26 10.08
CA ASP A 137 -12.40 8.33 10.99
C ASP A 137 -13.25 9.36 10.24
N THR A 138 -14.48 9.60 10.70
CA THR A 138 -15.43 10.47 9.98
C THR A 138 -15.13 11.96 10.11
N GLU A 139 -14.40 12.37 11.16
CA GLU A 139 -14.05 13.77 11.41
C GLU A 139 -12.93 14.23 10.48
N THR A 140 -11.83 13.48 10.48
CA THR A 140 -10.63 13.72 9.68
C THR A 140 -10.73 13.18 8.26
N ARG A 141 -11.65 12.23 8.04
CA ARG A 141 -11.84 11.44 6.80
C ARG A 141 -10.62 10.60 6.46
N TYR A 142 -9.78 10.28 7.44
CA TYR A 142 -8.60 9.44 7.24
C TYR A 142 -8.96 7.96 7.33
N SER A 143 -8.32 7.16 6.48
CA SER A 143 -8.21 5.72 6.66
C SER A 143 -6.94 5.42 7.47
N TRP A 144 -7.08 4.63 8.53
CA TRP A 144 -5.99 4.25 9.43
C TRP A 144 -5.88 2.74 9.53
N ILE A 145 -4.67 2.21 9.67
CA ILE A 145 -4.44 0.76 9.77
C ILE A 145 -5.15 0.23 11.02
N ASN A 146 -5.99 -0.79 10.84
CA ASN A 146 -6.60 -1.48 11.96
C ASN A 146 -5.56 -2.39 12.63
N GLY A 147 -5.01 -1.96 13.76
CA GLY A 147 -4.05 -2.75 14.55
C GLY A 147 -4.62 -4.06 15.12
N ALA A 148 -5.95 -4.25 15.05
CA ALA A 148 -6.63 -5.47 15.42
C ALA A 148 -7.02 -6.35 14.22
N SER A 149 -6.62 -6.00 13.00
CA SER A 149 -6.97 -6.75 11.79
C SER A 149 -6.64 -8.25 11.92
N LEU A 150 -7.55 -9.10 11.46
CA LEU A 150 -7.33 -10.55 11.34
C LEU A 150 -6.71 -10.94 10.00
N GLU A 151 -6.61 -9.99 9.07
CA GLU A 151 -6.00 -10.21 7.78
C GLU A 151 -4.48 -10.35 7.91
N SER A 152 -3.91 -11.19 7.05
CA SER A 152 -2.47 -11.48 7.06
C SER A 152 -1.62 -10.31 6.55
N GLU A 153 -0.33 -10.32 6.89
CA GLU A 153 0.65 -9.34 6.39
C GLU A 153 0.66 -9.24 4.86
N LYS A 154 0.39 -10.34 4.14
CA LYS A 154 0.29 -10.37 2.68
C LYS A 154 -0.83 -9.49 2.12
N HIS A 155 -1.92 -9.29 2.86
CA HIS A 155 -2.97 -8.37 2.44
C HIS A 155 -2.51 -6.91 2.57
N PHE A 156 -1.79 -6.57 3.64
CA PHE A 156 -1.19 -5.24 3.79
C PHE A 156 -0.09 -4.97 2.75
N GLU A 157 0.70 -5.99 2.42
CA GLU A 157 1.63 -5.96 1.30
C GLU A 157 0.89 -5.69 -0.02
N LEU A 158 -0.21 -6.40 -0.29
CA LEU A 158 -1.05 -6.15 -1.46
C LEU A 158 -1.55 -4.71 -1.53
N VAL A 159 -1.97 -4.10 -0.42
CA VAL A 159 -2.36 -2.68 -0.38
C VAL A 159 -1.20 -1.80 -0.84
N GLY A 160 0.02 -2.05 -0.35
CA GLY A 160 1.23 -1.37 -0.78
C GLY A 160 1.50 -1.54 -2.28
N ILE A 161 1.36 -2.76 -2.80
CA ILE A 161 1.56 -3.08 -4.22
C ILE A 161 0.51 -2.40 -5.09
N VAL A 162 -0.77 -2.41 -4.71
CA VAL A 162 -1.86 -1.74 -5.43
C VAL A 162 -1.60 -0.23 -5.52
N ILE A 163 -1.19 0.40 -4.41
CA ILE A 163 -0.86 1.83 -4.39
C ILE A 163 0.38 2.12 -5.25
N GLY A 164 1.41 1.27 -5.17
CA GLY A 164 2.60 1.35 -6.00
C GLY A 164 2.29 1.22 -7.48
N LEU A 165 1.47 0.23 -7.87
CA LEU A 165 1.02 0.02 -9.24
C LEU A 165 0.20 1.20 -9.75
N ALA A 166 -0.72 1.75 -8.93
CA ALA A 166 -1.49 2.92 -9.32
C ALA A 166 -0.60 4.13 -9.59
N LEU A 167 0.34 4.42 -8.68
CA LEU A 167 1.31 5.49 -8.85
C LEU A 167 2.17 5.30 -10.11
N TYR A 168 2.67 4.08 -10.32
CA TYR A 168 3.51 3.72 -11.45
C TYR A 168 2.76 3.82 -12.78
N ASN A 169 1.46 3.52 -12.81
CA ASN A 169 0.60 3.66 -14.00
C ASN A 169 -0.07 5.05 -14.12
N GLY A 170 0.28 6.02 -13.27
CA GLY A 170 -0.28 7.37 -13.32
C GLY A 170 -1.78 7.45 -12.98
N VAL A 171 -2.28 6.49 -12.22
CA VAL A 171 -3.67 6.43 -11.74
C VAL A 171 -3.76 7.06 -10.35
N ILE A 172 -4.59 8.09 -10.21
CA ILE A 172 -4.86 8.73 -8.92
C ILE A 172 -5.88 7.88 -8.16
N LEU A 173 -5.52 7.46 -6.96
CA LEU A 173 -6.41 6.75 -6.05
C LEU A 173 -7.12 7.73 -5.12
N ALA A 174 -8.37 7.41 -4.77
CA ALA A 174 -9.13 8.14 -3.74
C ALA A 174 -8.76 7.64 -2.33
N VAL A 175 -7.46 7.60 -2.02
CA VAL A 175 -6.95 7.26 -0.68
C VAL A 175 -6.69 8.52 0.13
N ASN A 176 -7.09 8.52 1.39
CA ASN A 176 -6.80 9.62 2.30
C ASN A 176 -6.17 9.05 3.57
N PHE A 177 -4.84 8.98 3.59
CA PHE A 177 -4.07 8.55 4.75
C PHE A 177 -3.53 9.77 5.52
N PRO A 178 -3.37 9.66 6.84
CA PRO A 178 -2.74 10.72 7.61
C PRO A 178 -1.27 10.86 7.22
N ARG A 179 -0.74 12.08 7.35
CA ARG A 179 0.66 12.41 7.00
C ARG A 179 1.67 11.45 7.61
N LEU A 180 1.42 11.00 8.84
CA LEU A 180 2.32 10.11 9.55
C LEU A 180 2.53 8.76 8.85
N MET A 181 1.57 8.25 8.07
CA MET A 181 1.78 7.04 7.26
C MET A 181 2.82 7.27 6.17
N TYR A 182 2.73 8.40 5.46
CA TYR A 182 3.70 8.77 4.44
C TYR A 182 5.09 9.02 5.03
N LYS A 183 5.16 9.60 6.23
CA LYS A 183 6.43 9.74 6.95
C LYS A 183 7.06 8.39 7.27
N ARG A 184 6.27 7.44 7.79
CA ARG A 184 6.75 6.07 8.04
C ARG A 184 7.27 5.39 6.78
N LEU A 185 6.64 5.61 5.62
CA LEU A 185 7.14 5.10 4.32
C LEU A 185 8.45 5.75 3.86
N LEU A 186 8.78 6.92 4.39
CA LEU A 186 10.02 7.67 4.10
C LEU A 186 11.08 7.50 5.19
N ASP A 187 10.86 6.61 6.16
CA ASP A 187 11.68 6.45 7.36
C ASP A 187 11.84 7.75 8.17
N GLU A 188 10.83 8.63 8.12
CA GLU A 188 10.75 9.85 8.92
C GLU A 188 9.96 9.59 10.21
N GLU A 189 10.43 10.17 11.33
CA GLU A 189 9.71 10.10 12.60
C GLU A 189 8.46 11.01 12.61
N PRO A 190 7.29 10.47 12.99
CA PRO A 190 6.12 11.29 13.26
C PRO A 190 6.34 12.24 14.44
N THR A 191 5.77 13.44 14.36
CA THR A 191 5.80 14.41 15.45
C THR A 191 4.43 14.51 16.12
N LEU A 192 4.36 15.19 17.27
CA LEU A 192 3.09 15.49 17.94
C LEU A 192 2.10 16.23 17.01
N GLU A 193 2.59 17.11 16.13
CA GLU A 193 1.74 17.78 15.13
C GLU A 193 1.11 16.79 14.14
N ASP A 194 1.85 15.75 13.74
CA ASP A 194 1.27 14.72 12.87
C ASP A 194 0.17 13.92 13.60
N ILE A 195 0.35 13.66 14.91
CA ILE A 195 -0.68 13.03 15.76
C ILE A 195 -1.90 13.94 15.93
N LYS A 196 -1.71 15.24 16.14
CA LYS A 196 -2.81 16.23 16.24
C LYS A 196 -3.64 16.29 14.96
N LEU A 197 -3.00 16.17 13.80
CA LEU A 197 -3.72 16.13 12.53
C LEU A 197 -4.46 14.80 12.33
N ALA A 198 -3.83 13.68 12.65
CA ALA A 198 -4.40 12.35 12.42
C ALA A 198 -5.48 11.96 13.46
N PHE A 199 -5.27 12.33 14.71
CA PHE A 199 -6.09 11.97 15.87
C PHE A 199 -6.29 13.21 16.76
N PRO A 200 -7.17 14.16 16.36
CA PRO A 200 -7.27 15.47 17.02
C PRO A 200 -7.50 15.42 18.53
N ALA A 201 -8.39 14.53 18.98
CA ALA A 201 -8.67 14.35 20.40
C ALA A 201 -7.44 13.87 21.19
N LEU A 202 -6.73 12.87 20.66
CA LEU A 202 -5.51 12.35 21.28
C LEU A 202 -4.40 13.39 21.28
N GLY A 203 -4.14 14.02 20.13
CA GLY A 203 -3.09 15.02 20.00
C GLY A 203 -3.31 16.23 20.92
N LYS A 204 -4.56 16.69 21.05
CA LYS A 204 -4.92 17.75 22.01
C LYS A 204 -4.67 17.32 23.46
N GLY A 205 -5.01 16.09 23.83
CA GLY A 205 -4.78 15.57 25.18
C GLY A 205 -3.28 15.48 25.51
N LEU A 206 -2.47 15.00 24.57
CA LEU A 206 -1.01 14.94 24.71
C LEU A 206 -0.39 16.34 24.80
N GLU A 207 -0.82 17.28 23.95
CA GLU A 207 -0.37 18.67 24.00
C GLU A 207 -0.75 19.36 25.32
N GLN A 208 -1.93 19.08 25.86
CA GLN A 208 -2.35 19.60 27.15
C GLN A 208 -1.49 19.06 28.29
N MET A 209 -1.19 17.76 28.29
CA MET A 209 -0.30 17.14 29.28
C MET A 209 1.11 17.72 29.21
N LEU A 210 1.65 17.87 27.98
CA LEU A 210 2.98 18.40 27.74
C LEU A 210 3.12 19.87 28.19
N ASN A 211 2.07 20.68 28.02
CA ASN A 211 2.08 22.09 28.38
C ASN A 211 1.53 22.38 29.79
N TRP A 212 1.20 21.35 30.57
CA TRP A 212 0.62 21.55 31.90
C TRP A 212 1.62 22.21 32.85
N THR A 213 1.17 23.24 33.59
CA THR A 213 2.02 23.99 34.53
C THR A 213 1.42 24.13 35.93
N ASP A 214 0.15 23.74 36.12
CA ASP A 214 -0.55 23.86 37.40
C ASP A 214 -0.42 22.56 38.21
N GLY A 215 0.77 22.31 38.75
CA GLY A 215 1.12 21.10 39.50
C GLY A 215 1.82 20.01 38.68
N ASP A 216 2.04 18.85 39.29
CA ASP A 216 2.65 17.70 38.62
C ASP A 216 1.62 16.93 37.77
N VAL A 217 1.98 16.58 36.54
CA VAL A 217 1.07 15.82 35.67
C VAL A 217 0.73 14.44 36.22
N GLY A 218 1.59 13.83 37.04
CA GLY A 218 1.33 12.54 37.67
C GLY A 218 0.16 12.60 38.64
N ASP A 219 0.07 13.69 39.41
CA ASP A 219 -1.01 13.90 40.37
C ASP A 219 -2.33 14.28 39.68
N ILE A 220 -2.26 15.03 38.57
CA ILE A 220 -3.44 15.56 37.89
C ILE A 220 -4.02 14.58 36.87
N PHE A 221 -3.17 14.02 36.00
CA PHE A 221 -3.61 13.16 34.89
C PHE A 221 -3.67 11.69 35.30
N MET A 222 -2.91 11.29 36.35
CA MET A 222 -2.86 9.92 36.88
C MET A 222 -2.68 8.87 35.77
N ARG A 223 -1.77 9.15 34.84
CA ARG A 223 -1.40 8.23 33.75
C ARG A 223 -0.05 7.59 34.05
N SER A 224 0.11 6.34 33.63
CA SER A 224 1.39 5.64 33.60
C SER A 224 1.84 5.43 32.15
N PHE A 225 3.06 4.91 31.94
CA PHE A 225 3.56 4.51 30.62
C PHE A 225 2.90 3.23 30.08
N GLN A 226 1.63 3.00 30.41
CA GLN A 226 0.78 1.97 29.85
C GLN A 226 -0.38 2.62 29.10
N ILE A 227 -0.58 2.19 27.85
CA ILE A 227 -1.77 2.58 27.07
C ILE A 227 -2.77 1.43 27.07
N SER A 228 -4.03 1.77 26.77
CA SER A 228 -5.08 0.78 26.55
C SER A 228 -5.88 1.13 25.30
N TYR A 229 -6.36 0.11 24.61
CA TYR A 229 -7.22 0.24 23.44
C TYR A 229 -8.17 -0.96 23.36
N GLU A 230 -9.34 -0.73 22.79
CA GLU A 230 -10.36 -1.77 22.64
C GLU A 230 -10.14 -2.56 21.34
N VAL A 231 -10.16 -3.89 21.46
CA VAL A 231 -10.04 -4.84 20.36
C VAL A 231 -11.15 -5.87 20.51
N TYR A 232 -12.11 -5.87 19.58
CA TYR A 232 -13.25 -6.80 19.59
C TYR A 232 -14.01 -6.83 20.93
N GLY A 233 -14.25 -5.66 21.53
CA GLY A 233 -14.94 -5.52 22.82
C GLY A 233 -14.09 -5.90 24.05
N GLN A 234 -12.81 -6.21 23.86
CA GLN A 234 -11.86 -6.47 24.94
C GLN A 234 -10.85 -5.33 25.05
N VAL A 235 -10.64 -4.82 26.25
CA VAL A 235 -9.60 -3.83 26.51
C VAL A 235 -8.26 -4.55 26.56
N LYS A 236 -7.35 -4.20 25.66
CA LYS A 236 -5.95 -4.63 25.68
C LYS A 236 -5.09 -3.50 26.22
N THR A 237 -4.08 -3.84 27.00
CA THR A 237 -3.08 -2.90 27.52
C THR A 237 -1.72 -3.17 26.91
N TYR A 238 -0.91 -2.12 26.81
CA TYR A 238 0.46 -2.21 26.28
C TYR A 238 1.37 -1.25 27.04
N ASN A 239 2.48 -1.78 27.57
CA ASN A 239 3.49 -0.99 28.25
C ASN A 239 4.42 -0.35 27.20
N LEU A 240 4.47 0.99 27.18
CA LEU A 240 5.29 1.77 26.25
C LEU A 240 6.78 1.69 26.57
N VAL A 241 7.10 1.43 27.83
CA VAL A 241 8.46 1.15 28.35
C VAL A 241 8.41 -0.08 29.25
N GLU A 242 9.57 -0.65 29.58
CA GLU A 242 9.64 -1.79 30.50
C GLU A 242 8.98 -1.44 31.85
N ASN A 243 8.08 -2.31 32.34
CA ASN A 243 7.27 -2.08 33.54
C ASN A 243 6.46 -0.77 33.56
N GLY A 244 6.08 -0.24 32.36
CA GLY A 244 5.43 1.05 32.20
C GLY A 244 4.14 1.25 33.01
N GLU A 245 3.42 0.18 33.34
CA GLU A 245 2.24 0.23 34.22
C GLU A 245 2.51 0.80 35.62
N ASN A 246 3.74 0.63 36.12
CA ASN A 246 4.18 1.08 37.44
C ASN A 246 4.91 2.42 37.40
N ILE A 247 5.14 2.99 36.22
CA ILE A 247 5.86 4.24 36.03
C ILE A 247 4.84 5.33 35.71
N LEU A 248 4.59 6.22 36.67
CA LEU A 248 3.72 7.38 36.46
C LEU A 248 4.39 8.37 35.51
N VAL A 249 3.56 8.99 34.67
CA VAL A 249 3.95 10.13 33.85
C VAL A 249 3.93 11.37 34.74
N THR A 250 5.09 12.00 34.93
CA THR A 250 5.33 13.19 35.78
C THR A 250 5.93 14.31 34.94
N ASN A 251 6.13 15.49 35.53
CA ASN A 251 6.73 16.62 34.80
C ASN A 251 8.17 16.32 34.32
N GLU A 252 8.86 15.37 34.95
CA GLU A 252 10.24 14.99 34.64
C GLU A 252 10.35 14.03 33.45
N ASN A 253 9.28 13.32 33.08
CA ASN A 253 9.33 12.25 32.09
C ASN A 253 8.23 12.33 31.02
N ARG A 254 7.44 13.41 30.97
CA ARG A 254 6.32 13.57 30.00
C ARG A 254 6.72 13.84 28.55
N GLU A 255 8.00 14.09 28.28
CA GLU A 255 8.55 14.24 26.90
C GLU A 255 8.89 12.86 26.31
#